data_AF-U4UTE8-F1
#
_entry.id   AF-U4UTE8-F1
#
_cell.length_a   1.000
_cell.length_b   1.000
_cell.length_c   1.000
_cell.angle_alpha   90.00
_cell.angle_beta   90.00
_cell.angle_gamma   90.00
#
_symmetry.space_group_name_H-M   'P 1'
#
loop_
_entity.id
_entity.type
_entity.pdbx_description
1 polymer ?
#
loop_
_entity_poly.entity_id
_entity_poly.type
_entity_poly.pdbx_seq_one_letter_code
_entity_poly.pdbx_strand_id
1 'polypeptide(L)'
;KPFTIFAPKNSPTSRAENLLQQPELVKRLLLDHVILSSKLDLTNLSTSDVSLPTLGGRTVTVRVDPKGVVTANNVTVLEKKIEVPNGPLSAVLDPKEAGKNQSNTSFVENVMEVLSFLKSRVRVFQHFVSRSNVSRLLREGEEYTVFVPTDHAFQRWHPIDWGFYPFSVPEFTESVIVNHFVKGRLKQETIRDGQVVHTLGGKEILFKRTR
;
A
#
# COMPACT_ATOMS: atom_id res chain seq x y z
N LYS A 1 7.08 -22.63 -16.69
CA LYS A 1 7.25 -21.49 -17.63
C LYS A 1 8.42 -20.65 -17.13
N PRO A 2 9.29 -20.11 -18.00
CA PRO A 2 10.31 -19.14 -17.58
C PRO A 2 9.67 -17.91 -16.91
N PHE A 3 10.37 -17.32 -15.94
CA PHE A 3 9.99 -16.11 -15.22
C PHE A 3 11.23 -15.29 -14.84
N THR A 4 11.03 -14.01 -14.55
CA THR A 4 12.10 -13.06 -14.15
C THR A 4 11.78 -12.51 -12.75
N ILE A 5 12.73 -12.47 -11.83
CA ILE A 5 12.54 -11.91 -10.49
C ILE A 5 13.21 -10.54 -10.41
N PHE A 6 12.46 -9.51 -10.01
CA PHE A 6 13.04 -8.26 -9.54
C PHE A 6 13.26 -8.37 -8.03
N ALA A 7 14.51 -8.36 -7.57
CA ALA A 7 14.82 -8.41 -6.15
C ALA A 7 15.30 -7.04 -5.68
N PRO A 8 14.76 -6.47 -4.60
CA PRO A 8 15.35 -5.27 -4.01
C PRO A 8 16.73 -5.62 -3.43
N LYS A 9 17.70 -4.70 -3.56
CA LYS A 9 18.96 -4.83 -2.83
C LYS A 9 18.68 -4.85 -1.33
N ASN A 10 19.42 -5.67 -0.59
CA ASN A 10 19.28 -5.71 0.87
C ASN A 10 19.57 -4.32 1.45
N SER A 11 18.60 -3.74 2.16
CA SER A 11 18.72 -2.43 2.79
C SER A 11 18.08 -2.51 4.18
N PRO A 12 18.78 -2.06 5.24
CA PRO A 12 18.26 -2.05 6.60
C PRO A 12 17.20 -0.95 6.71
N THR A 13 15.94 -1.29 6.42
CA THR A 13 14.82 -0.36 6.57
C THR A 13 13.84 -0.89 7.63
N SER A 14 13.51 -0.06 8.61
CA SER A 14 12.52 -0.36 9.66
C SER A 14 11.10 -0.63 9.13
N ARG A 15 10.85 -0.33 7.86
CA ARG A 15 9.61 -0.67 7.14
C ARG A 15 9.53 -2.17 6.84
N ALA A 16 10.66 -2.83 6.58
CA ALA A 16 10.70 -4.26 6.29
C ALA A 16 10.26 -5.11 7.49
N GLU A 17 10.64 -4.72 8.71
CA GLU A 17 10.33 -5.48 9.93
C GLU A 17 8.81 -5.60 10.21
N ASN A 18 8.06 -4.51 9.99
CA ASN A 18 6.60 -4.52 10.15
C ASN A 18 5.88 -5.34 9.06
N LEU A 19 6.45 -5.38 7.86
CA LEU A 19 5.94 -6.19 6.75
C LEU A 19 6.18 -7.68 6.99
N LEU A 20 7.33 -8.05 7.56
CA LEU A 20 7.68 -9.45 7.87
C LEU A 20 6.73 -10.11 8.88
N GLN A 21 6.03 -9.34 9.71
CA GLN A 21 5.03 -9.85 10.66
C GLN A 21 3.69 -10.23 9.99
N GLN A 22 3.52 -9.95 8.69
CA GLN A 22 2.27 -10.19 7.97
C GLN A 22 2.51 -11.17 6.80
N PRO A 23 2.45 -12.49 7.02
CA PRO A 23 2.88 -13.50 6.05
C PRO A 23 2.14 -13.43 4.72
N GLU A 24 0.84 -13.10 4.74
CA GLU A 24 0.05 -12.94 3.51
C GLU A 24 0.47 -11.71 2.69
N LEU A 25 0.86 -10.62 3.36
CA LEU A 25 1.38 -9.43 2.68
C LEU A 25 2.77 -9.68 2.11
N VAL A 26 3.64 -10.37 2.87
CA VAL A 26 4.97 -10.78 2.39
C VAL A 26 4.82 -11.66 1.15
N LYS A 27 3.98 -12.70 1.23
CA LYS A 27 3.73 -13.59 0.10
C LYS A 27 3.27 -12.81 -1.12
N ARG A 28 2.32 -11.89 -0.97
CA ARG A 28 1.83 -11.09 -2.09
C ARG A 28 2.86 -10.12 -2.66
N LEU A 29 3.61 -9.46 -1.78
CA LEU A 29 4.73 -8.60 -2.18
C LEU A 29 5.73 -9.39 -3.01
N LEU A 30 6.12 -10.59 -2.55
CA LEU A 30 7.01 -11.47 -3.30
C LEU A 30 6.43 -11.85 -4.67
N LEU A 31 5.13 -12.13 -4.76
CA LEU A 31 4.47 -12.43 -6.04
C LEU A 31 4.46 -11.24 -7.01
N ASP A 32 4.37 -10.01 -6.51
CA ASP A 32 4.48 -8.78 -7.31
C ASP A 32 5.91 -8.52 -7.81
N HIS A 33 6.92 -9.16 -7.22
CA HIS A 33 8.32 -9.09 -7.67
C HIS A 33 8.67 -10.16 -8.72
N VAL A 34 7.76 -11.12 -8.98
CA VAL A 34 7.94 -12.17 -10.00
C VAL A 34 7.21 -11.77 -11.27
N ILE A 35 7.94 -11.57 -12.36
CA ILE A 35 7.38 -11.26 -13.67
C ILE A 35 7.20 -12.54 -14.49
N LEU A 36 5.99 -12.67 -15.03
CA LEU A 36 5.60 -13.73 -15.94
C LEU A 36 6.03 -13.38 -17.37
N SER A 37 7.32 -13.54 -17.67
CA SER A 37 7.85 -13.38 -19.03
C SER A 37 8.86 -14.46 -19.37
N SER A 38 8.93 -14.79 -20.66
CA SER A 38 10.01 -15.60 -21.20
C SER A 38 11.31 -14.83 -21.12
N LYS A 39 12.08 -15.06 -20.04
CA LYS A 39 13.47 -14.60 -19.86
C LYS A 39 13.66 -13.15 -20.35
N LEU A 40 13.19 -12.17 -19.56
CA LEU A 40 13.39 -10.77 -19.90
C LEU A 40 14.88 -10.45 -19.79
N ASP A 41 15.53 -10.24 -20.93
CA ASP A 41 16.91 -9.77 -20.97
C ASP A 41 16.93 -8.24 -20.91
N LEU A 42 17.21 -7.71 -19.71
CA LEU A 42 17.29 -6.25 -19.50
C LEU A 42 18.53 -5.62 -20.15
N THR A 43 19.43 -6.43 -20.75
CA THR A 43 20.59 -5.94 -21.50
C THR A 43 20.27 -5.56 -22.94
N ASN A 44 19.19 -6.12 -23.50
CA ASN A 44 18.75 -5.94 -24.89
C ASN A 44 17.30 -5.40 -24.96
N LEU A 45 17.01 -4.36 -24.20
CA LEU A 45 15.71 -3.69 -24.26
C LEU A 45 15.72 -2.64 -25.39
N SER A 46 14.66 -2.68 -26.21
CA SER A 46 14.32 -1.59 -27.12
C SER A 46 14.07 -0.29 -26.35
N THR A 47 14.28 0.87 -26.97
CA THR A 47 14.00 2.20 -26.36
C THR A 47 12.52 2.46 -26.05
N SER A 48 11.64 1.51 -26.33
CA SER A 48 10.21 1.56 -26.05
C SER A 48 9.90 0.93 -24.70
N ASP A 49 8.94 1.52 -23.99
CA ASP A 49 8.46 1.02 -22.71
C ASP A 49 7.91 -0.41 -22.83
N VAL A 50 8.37 -1.31 -21.94
CA VAL A 50 7.92 -2.71 -21.89
C VAL A 50 7.07 -2.91 -20.64
N SER A 51 5.79 -3.23 -20.82
CA SER A 51 4.87 -3.50 -19.71
C SER A 51 4.57 -4.99 -19.58
N LEU A 52 4.85 -5.58 -18.41
CA LEU A 52 4.74 -7.02 -18.19
C LEU A 52 3.92 -7.34 -16.94
N PRO A 53 3.08 -8.37 -16.99
CA PRO A 53 2.34 -8.82 -15.83
C PRO A 53 3.24 -9.57 -14.83
N THR A 54 2.94 -9.38 -13.55
CA THR A 54 3.53 -10.09 -12.42
C THR A 54 2.67 -11.27 -12.02
N LEU A 55 3.23 -12.21 -11.26
CA LEU A 55 2.50 -13.35 -10.71
C LEU A 55 1.43 -12.91 -9.69
N GLY A 56 1.59 -11.73 -9.07
CA GLY A 56 0.59 -11.11 -8.20
C GLY A 56 -0.56 -10.40 -8.95
N GLY A 57 -0.52 -10.34 -10.28
CA GLY A 57 -1.55 -9.75 -11.15
C GLY A 57 -1.41 -8.25 -11.39
N ARG A 58 -0.30 -7.63 -10.95
CA ARG A 58 0.06 -6.23 -11.26
C ARG A 58 0.91 -6.15 -12.53
N THR A 59 1.07 -4.94 -13.07
CA THR A 59 1.95 -4.67 -14.22
C THR A 59 3.21 -3.95 -13.76
N VAL A 60 4.36 -4.38 -14.27
CA VAL A 60 5.64 -3.68 -14.16
C VAL A 60 5.98 -3.07 -15.50
N THR A 61 6.21 -1.76 -15.54
CA THR A 61 6.69 -1.04 -16.72
C THR A 61 8.19 -0.84 -16.60
N VAL A 62 8.93 -1.42 -17.53
CA VAL A 62 10.38 -1.26 -17.67
C VAL A 62 10.65 -0.21 -18.74
N ARG A 63 11.50 0.77 -18.41
CA ARG A 63 11.93 1.85 -19.31
C ARG A 63 13.44 1.90 -19.41
N VAL A 64 13.93 2.39 -20.55
CA VAL A 64 15.35 2.67 -20.77
C VAL A 64 15.47 4.16 -21.08
N ASP A 65 16.15 4.89 -20.21
CA ASP A 65 16.41 6.31 -20.44
C ASP A 65 17.43 6.50 -21.57
N PRO A 66 17.48 7.68 -22.21
CA PRO A 66 18.48 8.00 -23.23
C PRO A 66 19.94 7.82 -22.78
N LYS A 67 20.18 7.80 -21.45
CA LYS A 67 21.49 7.55 -20.82
C LYS A 67 21.79 6.05 -20.62
N GLY A 68 20.93 5.14 -21.05
CA GLY A 68 21.08 3.69 -20.91
C GLY A 68 20.76 3.13 -19.51
N VAL A 69 20.17 3.96 -18.63
CA VAL A 69 19.70 3.55 -17.30
C VAL A 69 18.37 2.83 -17.47
N VAL A 70 18.26 1.64 -16.88
CA VAL A 70 17.03 0.83 -16.92
C VAL A 70 16.26 1.07 -15.63
N THR A 71 14.99 1.41 -15.73
CA THR A 71 14.10 1.59 -14.57
C THR A 71 12.90 0.66 -14.68
N ALA A 72 12.43 0.13 -13.54
CA ALA A 72 11.22 -0.66 -13.42
C ALA A 72 10.26 0.06 -12.47
N ASN A 73 9.10 0.51 -12.96
CA ASN A 73 8.16 1.36 -12.21
C ASN A 73 8.88 2.55 -11.53
N ASN A 74 9.78 3.20 -12.27
CA ASN A 74 10.64 4.32 -11.84
C ASN A 74 11.76 3.96 -10.85
N VAL A 75 11.93 2.69 -10.47
CA VAL A 75 13.05 2.23 -9.64
C VAL A 75 14.22 1.80 -10.51
N THR A 76 15.41 2.34 -10.29
CA THR A 76 16.59 1.96 -11.07
C THR A 76 16.96 0.49 -10.86
N VAL A 77 17.23 -0.20 -11.98
CA VAL A 77 17.80 -1.54 -12.01
C VAL A 77 19.32 -1.42 -11.90
N LEU A 78 19.88 -1.87 -10.78
CA LEU A 78 21.31 -1.89 -10.51
C LEU A 78 22.02 -3.02 -11.27
N GLU A 79 21.42 -4.21 -11.26
CA GLU A 79 21.96 -5.38 -11.93
C GLU A 79 20.94 -5.87 -12.96
N LYS A 80 21.29 -5.71 -14.24
CA LYS A 80 20.40 -6.00 -15.37
C LYS A 80 20.26 -7.50 -15.65
N LYS A 81 21.22 -8.31 -15.21
CA LYS A 81 21.23 -9.75 -15.51
C LYS A 81 22.04 -10.52 -14.47
N ILE A 82 21.35 -11.31 -13.66
CA ILE A 82 21.93 -12.36 -12.84
C ILE A 82 21.41 -13.69 -13.37
N GLU A 83 22.29 -14.46 -14.01
CA GLU A 83 21.99 -15.83 -14.40
C GLU A 83 22.21 -16.76 -13.22
N VAL A 84 21.13 -17.40 -12.77
CA VAL A 84 21.21 -18.49 -11.81
C VAL A 84 21.28 -19.79 -12.61
N PRO A 85 22.32 -20.64 -12.44
CA PRO A 85 22.39 -21.93 -13.11
C PRO A 85 21.12 -22.75 -12.81
N ASN A 86 20.37 -23.11 -13.86
CA ASN A 86 19.07 -23.78 -13.78
C ASN A 86 17.94 -22.98 -13.07
N GLY A 87 18.12 -21.67 -12.88
CA GLY A 87 17.18 -20.80 -12.18
C GLY A 87 16.62 -19.66 -13.07
N PRO A 88 15.69 -18.86 -12.52
CA PRO A 88 15.13 -17.69 -13.21
C PRO A 88 16.18 -16.57 -13.37
N LEU A 89 15.99 -15.72 -14.38
CA LEU A 89 16.75 -14.46 -14.49
C LEU A 89 16.35 -13.56 -13.31
N SER A 90 17.35 -13.00 -12.64
CA SER A 90 17.13 -12.06 -11.54
C SER A 90 17.74 -10.70 -11.86
N ALA A 91 17.07 -9.65 -11.41
CA ALA A 91 17.54 -8.27 -11.54
C ALA A 91 17.45 -7.57 -10.19
N VAL A 92 18.47 -6.78 -9.84
CA VAL A 92 18.52 -6.09 -8.54
C VAL A 92 18.05 -4.66 -8.69
N LEU A 93 17.09 -4.25 -7.88
CA LEU A 93 16.55 -2.89 -7.83
C LEU A 93 17.19 -2.08 -6.70
N ASP A 94 17.34 -0.76 -6.89
CA ASP A 94 17.76 0.13 -5.80
C ASP A 94 16.60 0.41 -4.82
N PRO A 95 16.65 -0.11 -3.58
CA PRO A 95 15.62 0.11 -2.58
C PRO A 95 15.53 1.57 -2.12
N LYS A 96 16.61 2.36 -2.27
CA LYS A 96 16.62 3.78 -1.90
C LYS A 96 15.76 4.61 -2.85
N GLU A 97 15.54 4.14 -4.07
CA GLU A 97 14.74 4.84 -5.07
C GLU A 97 13.27 4.37 -5.09
N ALA A 98 13.01 3.12 -4.70
CA ALA A 98 11.66 2.65 -4.41
C ALA A 98 10.96 3.51 -3.33
N GLY A 99 11.73 4.14 -2.43
CA GLY A 99 11.24 5.11 -1.46
C GLY A 99 11.27 6.59 -1.90
N LYS A 100 12.00 6.95 -2.98
CA LYS A 100 12.18 8.35 -3.42
C LYS A 100 11.15 8.79 -4.46
N ASN A 101 10.49 7.87 -5.16
CA ASN A 101 9.44 8.19 -6.13
C ASN A 101 8.04 8.37 -5.50
N GLN A 102 7.94 8.55 -4.18
CA GLN A 102 6.77 9.16 -3.55
C GLN A 102 6.88 10.69 -3.51
N SER A 103 7.57 11.32 -4.47
CA SER A 103 7.55 12.77 -4.60
C SER A 103 6.14 13.19 -5.07
N ASN A 104 5.33 13.65 -4.12
CA ASN A 104 3.96 14.18 -4.24
C ASN A 104 2.79 13.19 -4.08
N THR A 105 2.97 12.01 -3.49
CA THR A 105 1.79 11.19 -3.13
C THR A 105 1.21 11.64 -1.79
N SER A 106 -0.03 12.11 -1.80
CA SER A 106 -0.71 12.53 -0.57
C SER A 106 -0.84 11.36 0.42
N PHE A 107 -0.94 11.66 1.72
CA PHE A 107 -1.18 10.60 2.73
C PHE A 107 -2.38 9.72 2.37
N VAL A 108 -3.43 10.32 1.81
CA VAL A 108 -4.63 9.61 1.34
C VAL A 108 -4.31 8.64 0.22
N GLU A 109 -3.47 9.00 -0.75
CA GLU A 109 -3.07 8.08 -1.82
C GLU A 109 -2.33 6.86 -1.28
N ASN A 110 -1.41 7.06 -0.33
CA ASN A 110 -0.73 5.95 0.35
C ASN A 110 -1.73 5.05 1.08
N VAL A 111 -2.72 5.63 1.77
CA VAL A 111 -3.79 4.85 2.41
C VAL A 111 -4.60 4.09 1.37
N MET A 112 -5.00 4.73 0.28
CA MET A 112 -5.78 4.10 -0.80
C MET A 112 -5.01 2.95 -1.46
N GLU A 113 -3.70 3.09 -1.62
CA GLU A 113 -2.82 2.03 -2.08
C GLU A 113 -2.82 0.85 -1.09
N VAL A 114 -2.63 1.12 0.21
CA VAL A 114 -2.70 0.10 1.27
C VAL A 114 -4.05 -0.62 1.27
N LEU A 115 -5.16 0.11 1.19
CA LEU A 115 -6.51 -0.45 1.14
C LEU A 115 -6.70 -1.35 -0.09
N SER A 116 -6.11 -1.00 -1.24
CA SER A 116 -6.17 -1.82 -2.45
C SER A 116 -5.54 -3.22 -2.25
N PHE A 117 -4.52 -3.32 -1.38
CA PHE A 117 -3.91 -4.61 -1.04
C PHE A 117 -4.80 -5.46 -0.13
N LEU A 118 -5.67 -4.86 0.68
CA LEU A 118 -6.60 -5.56 1.58
C LEU A 118 -7.82 -6.19 0.85
N LYS A 119 -7.92 -6.02 -0.48
CA LYS A 119 -8.94 -6.61 -1.38
C LYS A 119 -10.38 -6.36 -0.89
N SER A 120 -11.24 -7.37 -1.04
CA SER A 120 -12.69 -7.37 -0.84
C SER A 120 -13.16 -7.15 0.59
N ARG A 121 -12.26 -6.95 1.55
CA ARG A 121 -12.61 -6.84 2.97
C ARG A 121 -12.81 -5.40 3.45
N VAL A 122 -12.37 -4.40 2.69
CA VAL A 122 -12.40 -2.98 3.08
C VAL A 122 -12.87 -2.06 1.95
N ARG A 123 -13.55 -2.61 0.93
CA ARG A 123 -13.96 -1.85 -0.26
C ARG A 123 -14.95 -0.75 0.08
N VAL A 124 -15.84 -0.98 1.05
CA VAL A 124 -16.83 0.00 1.46
C VAL A 124 -16.14 1.23 2.06
N PHE A 125 -15.17 1.02 2.96
CA PHE A 125 -14.37 2.10 3.52
C PHE A 125 -13.55 2.81 2.45
N GLN A 126 -12.86 2.06 1.58
CA GLN A 126 -12.08 2.61 0.47
C GLN A 126 -12.92 3.52 -0.44
N HIS A 127 -14.14 3.09 -0.75
CA HIS A 127 -15.10 3.86 -1.54
C HIS A 127 -15.47 5.18 -0.86
N PHE A 128 -15.78 5.17 0.43
CA PHE A 128 -16.12 6.39 1.16
C PHE A 128 -14.93 7.34 1.31
N VAL A 129 -13.72 6.83 1.60
CA VAL A 129 -12.51 7.66 1.66
C VAL A 129 -12.25 8.37 0.34
N SER A 130 -12.41 7.68 -0.80
CA SER A 130 -12.24 8.29 -2.13
C SER A 130 -13.23 9.43 -2.46
N ARG A 131 -14.35 9.50 -1.75
CA ARG A 131 -15.41 10.51 -1.92
C ARG A 131 -15.43 11.56 -0.80
N SER A 132 -14.69 11.32 0.27
CA SER A 132 -14.61 12.22 1.43
C SER A 132 -13.68 13.40 1.18
N ASN A 133 -13.81 14.44 2.00
CA ASN A 133 -12.92 15.61 1.97
C ASN A 133 -11.76 15.49 2.96
N VAL A 134 -11.47 14.29 3.47
CA VAL A 134 -10.44 14.06 4.49
C VAL A 134 -9.05 14.52 4.06
N SER A 135 -8.74 14.48 2.76
CA SER A 135 -7.48 15.00 2.20
C SER A 135 -7.21 16.46 2.57
N ARG A 136 -8.25 17.29 2.71
CA ARG A 136 -8.13 18.71 3.06
C ARG A 136 -7.79 18.94 4.54
N LEU A 137 -8.05 17.94 5.39
CA LEU A 137 -7.77 18.02 6.83
C LEU A 137 -6.37 17.51 7.18
N LEU A 138 -5.73 16.82 6.23
CA LEU A 138 -4.39 16.27 6.38
C LEU A 138 -3.36 17.31 5.96
N ARG A 139 -2.32 17.47 6.79
CA ARG A 139 -1.21 18.41 6.56
C ARG A 139 0.03 17.63 6.18
N GLU A 140 0.79 18.18 5.22
CA GLU A 140 2.08 17.63 4.85
C GLU A 140 3.07 17.68 6.04
N GLY A 141 3.90 16.64 6.18
CA GLY A 141 4.87 16.51 7.26
C GLY A 141 4.31 16.00 8.59
N GLU A 142 3.00 15.83 8.72
CA GLU A 142 2.37 15.27 9.91
C GLU A 142 2.16 13.75 9.77
N GLU A 143 2.30 13.03 10.88
CA GLU A 143 1.99 11.61 10.95
C GLU A 143 0.50 11.40 11.30
N TYR A 144 -0.10 10.34 10.76
CA TYR A 144 -1.49 9.98 11.03
C TYR A 144 -1.64 8.48 11.21
N THR A 145 -2.62 8.09 12.02
CA THR A 145 -3.09 6.72 12.19
C THR A 145 -4.51 6.61 11.64
N VAL A 146 -4.76 5.61 10.81
CA VAL A 146 -6.10 5.34 10.25
C VAL A 146 -6.64 4.02 10.79
N PHE A 147 -7.82 4.08 11.39
CA PHE A 147 -8.58 2.89 11.75
C PHE A 147 -9.39 2.45 10.54
N VAL A 148 -9.16 1.25 10.03
CA VAL A 148 -9.82 0.76 8.81
C VAL A 148 -10.89 -0.26 9.18
N PRO A 149 -12.18 0.10 9.12
CA PRO A 149 -13.27 -0.85 9.34
C PRO A 149 -13.38 -1.83 8.17
N THR A 150 -13.73 -3.08 8.50
CA THR A 150 -14.05 -4.10 7.49
C THR A 150 -15.44 -3.87 6.87
N ASP A 151 -15.67 -4.39 5.67
CA ASP A 151 -16.99 -4.38 4.99
C ASP A 151 -18.09 -4.98 5.88
N HIS A 152 -17.76 -5.99 6.70
CA HIS A 152 -18.69 -6.58 7.67
C HIS A 152 -19.12 -5.59 8.77
N ALA A 153 -18.26 -4.63 9.15
CA ALA A 153 -18.63 -3.60 10.11
C ALA A 153 -19.75 -2.71 9.54
N PHE A 154 -19.71 -2.36 8.24
CA PHE A 154 -20.77 -1.61 7.57
C PHE A 154 -22.05 -2.43 7.39
N GLN A 155 -21.94 -3.73 7.11
CA GLN A 155 -23.09 -4.63 6.99
C GLN A 155 -23.95 -4.66 8.26
N ARG A 156 -23.33 -4.56 9.45
CA ARG A 156 -24.07 -4.48 10.72
C ARG A 156 -24.95 -3.23 10.85
N TRP A 157 -24.69 -2.20 10.05
CA TRP A 157 -25.50 -0.97 9.96
C TRP A 157 -26.58 -1.05 8.87
N HIS A 158 -26.76 -2.20 8.22
CA HIS A 158 -27.95 -2.52 7.43
C HIS A 158 -28.91 -3.37 8.28
N PRO A 159 -29.62 -2.80 9.27
CA PRO A 159 -30.63 -3.55 9.98
C PRO A 159 -31.75 -3.97 9.02
N ILE A 160 -32.18 -5.22 9.17
CA ILE A 160 -33.22 -5.86 8.36
C ILE A 160 -34.58 -5.14 8.53
N ASP A 161 -34.78 -4.43 9.66
CA ASP A 161 -36.10 -3.98 10.10
C ASP A 161 -36.39 -2.48 9.96
N TRP A 162 -35.38 -1.61 9.73
CA TRP A 162 -35.56 -0.14 9.73
C TRP A 162 -35.56 0.53 8.35
N GLY A 163 -35.18 -0.18 7.28
CA GLY A 163 -35.18 0.34 5.91
C GLY A 163 -34.25 1.54 5.65
N PHE A 164 -33.53 2.03 6.66
CA PHE A 164 -32.65 3.19 6.57
C PHE A 164 -31.19 2.77 6.70
N TYR A 165 -30.39 3.13 5.70
CA TYR A 165 -28.94 2.96 5.71
C TYR A 165 -28.28 4.30 6.04
N PRO A 166 -27.68 4.50 7.24
CA PRO A 166 -27.15 5.78 7.67
C PRO A 166 -26.06 6.35 6.75
N PHE A 167 -25.30 5.48 6.08
CA PHE A 167 -24.25 5.91 5.17
C PHE A 167 -24.77 6.42 3.81
N SER A 168 -26.09 6.41 3.60
CA SER A 168 -26.74 7.17 2.53
C SER A 168 -26.80 8.68 2.82
N VAL A 169 -26.57 9.10 4.07
CA VAL A 169 -26.53 10.51 4.47
C VAL A 169 -25.08 11.02 4.37
N PRO A 170 -24.78 11.96 3.45
CA PRO A 170 -23.41 12.44 3.22
C PRO A 170 -22.75 13.01 4.48
N GLU A 171 -23.48 13.79 5.27
CA GLU A 171 -22.96 14.46 6.48
C GLU A 171 -22.57 13.43 7.55
N PHE A 172 -23.38 12.39 7.70
CA PHE A 172 -23.08 11.28 8.61
C PHE A 172 -21.85 10.51 8.13
N THR A 173 -21.82 10.14 6.85
CA THR A 173 -20.69 9.42 6.25
C THR A 173 -19.39 10.19 6.39
N GLU A 174 -19.38 11.49 6.06
CA GLU A 174 -18.19 12.33 6.19
C GLU A 174 -17.72 12.39 7.64
N SER A 175 -18.63 12.64 8.58
CA SER A 175 -18.32 12.63 10.02
C SER A 175 -17.70 11.31 10.45
N VAL A 176 -18.25 10.18 10.01
CA VAL A 176 -17.71 8.86 10.34
C VAL A 176 -16.31 8.68 9.74
N ILE A 177 -16.10 9.03 8.48
CA ILE A 177 -14.81 8.85 7.80
C ILE A 177 -13.72 9.68 8.46
N VAL A 178 -13.97 10.98 8.70
CA VAL A 178 -12.98 11.85 9.35
C VAL A 178 -12.63 11.36 10.76
N ASN A 179 -13.59 10.75 11.47
CA ASN A 179 -13.37 10.16 12.79
C ASN A 179 -12.53 8.87 12.79
N HIS A 180 -12.23 8.28 11.63
CA HIS A 180 -11.30 7.15 11.53
C HIS A 180 -9.84 7.58 11.39
N PHE A 181 -9.57 8.88 11.23
CA PHE A 181 -8.23 9.43 11.14
C PHE A 181 -7.87 10.08 12.48
N VAL A 182 -6.70 9.73 13.00
CA VAL A 182 -6.13 10.28 14.24
C VAL A 182 -4.78 10.89 13.91
N LYS A 183 -4.52 12.08 14.44
CA LYS A 183 -3.21 12.72 14.33
C LYS A 183 -2.19 11.99 15.21
N GLY A 184 -1.02 11.72 14.67
CA GLY A 184 0.09 11.05 15.33
C GLY A 184 0.20 9.57 15.00
N ARG A 185 1.36 9.00 15.33
CA ARG A 185 1.68 7.60 15.11
C ARG A 185 1.34 6.76 16.35
N LEU A 186 0.22 6.05 16.28
CA LEU A 186 -0.20 5.12 17.32
C LEU A 186 0.26 3.71 16.94
N LYS A 187 1.01 3.07 17.83
CA LYS A 187 1.40 1.66 17.71
C LYS A 187 0.82 0.89 18.87
N GLN A 188 0.43 -0.35 18.63
CA GLN A 188 -0.11 -1.22 19.68
C GLN A 188 0.85 -1.36 20.88
N GLU A 189 2.15 -1.33 20.65
CA GLU A 189 3.20 -1.41 21.67
C GLU A 189 3.31 -0.15 22.54
N THR A 190 2.99 1.02 21.97
CA THR A 190 3.18 2.32 22.64
C THR A 190 1.90 2.87 23.26
N ILE A 191 0.75 2.32 22.88
CA ILE A 191 -0.56 2.68 23.44
C ILE A 191 -0.64 2.25 24.91
N ARG A 192 -0.98 3.20 25.78
CA ARG A 192 -1.17 2.95 27.22
C ARG A 192 -2.62 2.57 27.51
N ASP A 193 -2.81 1.76 28.56
CA ASP A 193 -4.15 1.48 29.07
C ASP A 193 -4.78 2.77 29.61
N GLY A 194 -6.03 3.04 29.23
CA GLY A 194 -6.73 4.28 29.56
C GLY A 194 -6.34 5.49 28.71
N GLN A 195 -5.49 5.32 27.68
CA GLN A 195 -5.11 6.44 26.82
C GLN A 195 -6.32 6.94 26.01
N VAL A 196 -6.56 8.24 26.04
CA VAL A 196 -7.55 8.92 25.20
C VAL A 196 -6.83 9.65 24.08
N VAL A 197 -7.33 9.50 22.85
CA VAL A 197 -6.85 10.26 21.69
C VAL A 197 -8.01 10.93 20.98
N HIS A 198 -7.75 12.07 20.36
CA HIS A 198 -8.74 12.79 19.55
C HIS A 198 -8.58 12.46 18.07
N THR A 199 -9.70 12.19 17.41
CA THR A 199 -9.79 12.02 15.96
C THR A 199 -9.79 13.38 15.26
N LEU A 200 -9.57 13.40 13.95
CA LEU A 200 -9.73 14.62 13.15
C LEU A 200 -11.17 15.15 13.16
N GLY A 201 -12.14 14.30 13.47
CA GLY A 201 -13.56 14.67 13.56
C GLY A 201 -13.98 15.16 14.95
N GLY A 202 -13.02 15.33 15.87
CA GLY A 202 -13.25 15.86 17.21
C GLY A 202 -13.81 14.84 18.21
N LYS A 203 -13.93 13.56 17.85
CA LYS A 203 -14.35 12.50 18.79
C LYS A 203 -13.15 11.95 19.55
N GLU A 204 -13.44 11.33 20.69
CA GLU A 204 -12.45 10.68 21.54
C GLU A 204 -12.47 9.16 21.34
N ILE A 205 -11.27 8.57 21.28
CA ILE A 205 -11.06 7.13 21.30
C ILE A 205 -10.33 6.78 22.60
N LEU A 206 -10.96 5.96 23.43
CA LEU A 206 -10.37 5.40 24.65
C LEU A 206 -9.78 4.03 24.35
N PHE A 207 -8.46 3.88 24.52
CA PHE A 207 -7.81 2.59 24.45
C PHE A 207 -7.89 1.87 25.78
N LYS A 208 -8.35 0.62 25.73
CA LYS A 208 -8.31 -0.32 26.86
C LYS A 208 -7.48 -1.52 26.48
N ARG A 209 -6.57 -1.92 27.36
CA ARG A 209 -5.77 -3.14 27.16
C ARG A 209 -6.49 -4.31 27.81
N THR A 210 -7.12 -5.14 27.01
CA THR A 210 -7.66 -6.42 27.48
C THR A 210 -6.49 -7.34 27.81
N ARG A 211 -6.45 -7.83 29.05
CA ARG A 211 -5.50 -8.87 29.50
C ARG A 211 -5.90 -10.23 28.95
#